data_AF-A0A3C0EYS5-F1
#
_entry.id   AF-A0A3C0EYS5-F1
#
_cell.length_a   1.000
_cell.length_b   1.000
_cell.length_c   1.000
_cell.angle_alpha   90.00
_cell.angle_beta   90.00
_cell.angle_gamma   90.00
#
_symmetry.space_group_name_H-M   'P 1'
#
loop_
_entity.id
_entity.type
_entity.pdbx_description
1 polymer ?
#
loop_
_entity_poly.entity_id
_entity_poly.type
_entity_poly.pdbx_seq_one_letter_code
_entity_poly.pdbx_strand_id
1 'polypeptide(L)'
;WMPNKLERQLQEANHNPTYRLVHCDEIWIRNGIRVNAMYKHQKAGGNIFERCLALCAISPSAVMIERSLFEEVGGFNESLPACEDYDLWLRICSRYPVLYVEEPLLRKYGGHDDQLSKQHWGMDRFRIKALVALLNSGNLCQQQSQVTRAMLIKKCEILTQGAEKRGKGESARYYTSLMKKFANPDL
;
A
#
# COMPACT_ATOMS: atom_id res chain seq x y z
N TRP A 1 7.56 2.68 -19.34
CA TRP A 1 7.81 1.24 -19.13
C TRP A 1 9.00 0.80 -19.96
N MET A 2 9.60 -0.36 -19.66
CA MET A 2 10.49 -1.03 -20.63
C MET A 2 9.65 -1.61 -21.77
N PRO A 3 10.19 -1.68 -23.01
CA PRO A 3 9.43 -2.17 -24.17
C PRO A 3 8.84 -3.57 -23.99
N ASN A 4 9.57 -4.45 -23.29
CA ASN A 4 9.19 -5.86 -23.07
C ASN A 4 8.36 -6.11 -21.81
N LYS A 5 7.93 -5.07 -21.07
CA LYS A 5 7.23 -5.25 -19.78
C LYS A 5 6.01 -6.18 -19.89
N LEU A 6 5.13 -5.90 -20.85
CA LEU A 6 3.89 -6.66 -21.00
C LEU A 6 4.15 -8.10 -21.44
N GLU A 7 5.05 -8.30 -22.40
CA GLU A 7 5.46 -9.62 -22.86
C GLU A 7 6.00 -10.48 -21.71
N ARG A 8 6.93 -9.94 -20.90
CA ARG A 8 7.49 -10.65 -19.75
C ARG A 8 6.44 -10.96 -18.69
N GLN A 9 5.59 -9.99 -18.34
CA GLN A 9 4.54 -10.23 -17.32
C GLN A 9 3.47 -11.22 -17.79
N LEU A 10 3.11 -11.20 -19.09
CA LEU A 10 2.18 -12.18 -19.68
C LEU A 10 2.80 -13.57 -19.73
N GLN A 11 4.07 -13.67 -20.09
CA GLN A 11 4.80 -14.93 -20.06
C GLN A 11 4.77 -15.53 -18.64
N GLU A 12 5.11 -14.75 -17.61
CA GLU A 12 5.09 -15.22 -16.22
C GLU A 12 3.68 -15.55 -15.73
N ALA A 13 2.67 -14.77 -16.09
CA ALA A 13 1.27 -15.05 -15.77
C ALA A 13 0.79 -16.38 -16.38
N ASN A 14 1.14 -16.64 -17.64
CA ASN A 14 0.74 -17.87 -18.33
C ASN A 14 1.38 -19.13 -17.71
N HIS A 15 2.61 -19.02 -17.19
CA HIS A 15 3.26 -20.11 -16.46
C HIS A 15 2.72 -20.28 -15.03
N ASN A 16 2.03 -19.26 -14.50
CA ASN A 16 1.54 -19.22 -13.12
C ASN A 16 0.05 -18.80 -13.07
N PRO A 17 -0.86 -19.56 -13.69
CA PRO A 17 -2.26 -19.13 -13.92
C PRO A 17 -3.11 -18.99 -12.65
N THR A 18 -2.60 -19.41 -11.49
CA THR A 18 -3.27 -19.22 -10.20
C THR A 18 -3.15 -17.80 -9.66
N TYR A 19 -2.20 -17.01 -10.17
CA TYR A 19 -1.99 -15.63 -9.75
C TYR A 19 -2.77 -14.65 -10.62
N ARG A 20 -3.66 -13.91 -9.98
CA ARG A 20 -4.56 -12.94 -10.64
C ARG A 20 -4.00 -11.51 -10.67
N LEU A 21 -2.88 -11.28 -9.98
CA LEU A 21 -2.11 -10.03 -9.99
C LEU A 21 -0.63 -10.36 -10.17
N VAL A 22 0.00 -9.69 -11.13
CA VAL A 22 1.43 -9.75 -11.41
C VAL A 22 2.04 -8.36 -11.25
N HIS A 23 3.18 -8.25 -10.58
CA HIS A 23 3.97 -7.03 -10.54
C HIS A 23 5.45 -7.32 -10.78
N CYS A 24 6.24 -6.29 -11.03
CA CYS A 24 7.65 -6.40 -11.40
C CYS A 24 8.51 -5.39 -10.65
N ASP A 25 9.83 -5.57 -10.72
CA ASP A 25 10.77 -4.64 -10.11
C ASP A 25 10.90 -3.33 -10.92
N GLU A 26 11.52 -2.32 -10.33
CA GLU A 26 11.58 -0.96 -10.87
C GLU A 26 12.94 -0.29 -10.66
N ILE A 27 13.41 0.42 -11.70
CA ILE A 27 14.58 1.30 -11.59
C ILE A 27 14.12 2.65 -11.05
N TRP A 28 14.68 3.09 -9.94
CA TRP A 28 14.36 4.39 -9.36
C TRP A 28 15.20 5.48 -10.01
N ILE A 29 14.52 6.53 -10.49
CA ILE A 29 15.13 7.73 -11.05
C ILE A 29 14.64 8.91 -10.23
N ARG A 30 15.57 9.65 -9.62
CA ARG A 30 15.29 10.85 -8.85
C ARG A 30 16.01 12.03 -9.48
N ASN A 31 15.27 13.07 -9.85
CA ASN A 31 15.82 14.26 -10.51
C ASN A 31 16.71 13.91 -11.72
N GLY A 32 16.28 12.93 -12.54
CA GLY A 32 17.03 12.46 -13.71
C GLY A 32 18.17 11.47 -13.43
N ILE A 33 18.51 11.22 -12.15
CA ILE A 33 19.63 10.34 -11.77
C ILE A 33 19.11 9.00 -11.26
N ARG A 34 19.71 7.89 -11.71
CA ARG A 34 19.41 6.56 -11.15
C ARG A 34 19.85 6.49 -9.69
N VAL A 35 18.94 6.03 -8.82
CA VAL A 35 19.20 5.81 -7.40
C VAL A 35 18.83 4.39 -7.01
N ASN A 36 19.45 3.88 -5.94
CA ASN A 36 19.08 2.59 -5.38
C ASN A 36 17.83 2.73 -4.50
N ALA A 37 16.91 1.76 -4.63
CA ALA A 37 15.81 1.65 -3.70
C ALA A 37 16.34 1.31 -2.30
N MET A 38 15.72 1.88 -1.26
CA MET A 38 16.02 1.49 0.12
C MET A 38 15.58 0.04 0.36
N TYR A 39 16.21 -0.65 1.31
CA TYR A 39 15.85 -2.03 1.69
C TYR A 39 14.35 -2.22 1.97
N LYS A 40 13.70 -1.26 2.63
CA LYS A 40 12.24 -1.28 2.89
C LYS A 40 11.35 -1.25 1.63
N HIS A 41 11.92 -0.97 0.46
CA HIS A 41 11.23 -0.94 -0.83
C HIS A 41 11.49 -2.19 -1.67
N GLN A 42 12.23 -3.16 -1.14
CA GLN A 42 12.42 -4.46 -1.80
C GLN A 42 11.07 -5.10 -2.10
N LYS A 43 10.88 -5.49 -3.36
CA LYS A 43 9.67 -6.14 -3.86
C LYS A 43 9.66 -7.62 -3.46
N ALA A 44 8.46 -8.19 -3.43
CA ALA A 44 8.24 -9.59 -3.09
C ALA A 44 6.96 -10.11 -3.75
N GLY A 45 6.88 -11.43 -3.92
CA GLY A 45 5.68 -12.17 -4.35
C GLY A 45 5.10 -13.04 -3.24
N GLY A 46 4.02 -13.76 -3.56
CA GLY A 46 3.30 -14.62 -2.64
C GLY A 46 2.38 -13.84 -1.69
N ASN A 47 2.28 -14.31 -0.45
CA ASN A 47 1.43 -13.70 0.58
C ASN A 47 2.14 -12.51 1.25
N ILE A 48 2.01 -11.33 0.65
CA ILE A 48 2.74 -10.12 1.09
C ILE A 48 1.89 -9.13 1.90
N PHE A 49 0.72 -9.54 2.39
CA PHE A 49 -0.22 -8.67 3.12
C PHE A 49 0.46 -7.83 4.22
N GLU A 50 1.25 -8.46 5.09
CA GLU A 50 1.93 -7.77 6.19
C GLU A 50 2.96 -6.74 5.70
N ARG A 51 3.62 -7.01 4.57
CA ARG A 51 4.54 -6.05 3.94
C ARG A 51 3.78 -4.83 3.43
N CYS A 52 2.56 -5.02 2.90
CA CYS A 52 1.69 -3.96 2.44
C CYS A 52 1.14 -3.08 3.58
N LEU A 53 1.11 -3.54 4.84
CA LEU A 53 0.67 -2.72 5.98
C LEU A 53 1.63 -1.56 6.29
N ALA A 54 2.94 -1.79 6.15
CA ALA A 54 3.94 -0.80 6.54
C ALA A 54 4.03 0.37 5.54
N LEU A 55 3.96 0.06 4.24
CA LEU A 55 4.11 1.01 3.13
C LEU A 55 3.38 0.53 1.88
N CYS A 56 3.30 1.40 0.87
CA CYS A 56 2.86 0.99 -0.47
C CYS A 56 3.96 0.13 -1.14
N ALA A 57 3.85 -1.19 -1.01
CA ALA A 57 4.86 -2.15 -1.46
C ALA A 57 4.87 -2.35 -2.99
N ILE A 58 3.68 -2.33 -3.60
CA ILE A 58 3.48 -2.50 -5.05
C ILE A 58 3.31 -1.12 -5.68
N SER A 59 3.98 -0.87 -6.81
CA SER A 59 3.79 0.38 -7.56
C SER A 59 2.74 0.18 -8.65
N PRO A 60 1.71 1.04 -8.78
CA PRO A 60 0.62 0.83 -9.75
C PRO A 60 1.10 0.62 -11.18
N SER A 61 2.11 1.37 -11.59
CA SER A 61 2.71 1.27 -12.93
C SER A 61 3.43 -0.07 -13.19
N ALA A 62 3.75 -0.83 -12.15
CA ALA A 62 4.40 -2.14 -12.24
C ALA A 62 3.40 -3.29 -12.40
N VAL A 63 2.10 -3.05 -12.23
CA VAL A 63 1.09 -4.10 -12.12
C VAL A 63 0.51 -4.48 -13.48
N MET A 64 0.15 -5.75 -13.61
CA MET A 64 -0.86 -6.31 -14.50
C MET A 64 -1.83 -7.09 -13.63
N ILE A 65 -3.14 -6.84 -13.77
CA ILE A 65 -4.17 -7.42 -12.91
C ILE A 65 -5.31 -7.94 -13.78
N GLU A 66 -5.87 -9.08 -13.41
CA GLU A 66 -7.11 -9.56 -14.01
C GLU A 66 -8.24 -8.56 -13.77
N ARG A 67 -8.95 -8.21 -14.85
CA ARG A 67 -10.08 -7.28 -14.78
C ARG A 67 -11.13 -7.71 -13.74
N SER A 68 -11.46 -9.00 -13.71
CA SER A 68 -12.43 -9.55 -12.75
C SER A 68 -11.98 -9.39 -11.31
N LEU A 69 -10.67 -9.49 -11.01
CA LEU A 69 -10.15 -9.25 -9.66
C LEU A 69 -10.30 -7.78 -9.28
N PHE A 70 -9.97 -6.86 -10.18
CA PHE A 70 -10.09 -5.42 -9.93
C PHE A 70 -11.55 -5.00 -9.66
N GLU A 71 -12.49 -5.53 -10.43
CA GLU A 71 -13.93 -5.34 -10.23
C GLU A 71 -14.41 -5.98 -8.92
N GLU A 72 -13.97 -7.21 -8.63
CA GLU A 72 -14.32 -7.95 -7.42
C GLU A 72 -13.92 -7.22 -6.13
N VAL A 73 -12.76 -6.56 -6.11
CA VAL A 73 -12.33 -5.78 -4.93
C VAL A 73 -12.91 -4.37 -4.89
N GLY A 74 -13.63 -3.93 -5.93
CA GLY A 74 -14.29 -2.62 -5.99
C GLY A 74 -13.42 -1.47 -6.46
N GLY A 75 -12.33 -1.73 -7.21
CA GLY A 75 -11.49 -0.70 -7.81
C GLY A 75 -10.75 0.20 -6.82
N PHE A 76 -10.40 1.43 -7.22
CA PHE A 76 -9.75 2.43 -6.36
C PHE A 76 -10.75 3.13 -5.43
N ASN A 77 -10.32 3.47 -4.22
CA ASN A 77 -11.11 4.31 -3.33
C ASN A 77 -10.90 5.79 -3.67
N GLU A 78 -11.81 6.35 -4.47
CA GLU A 78 -11.75 7.74 -4.96
C GLU A 78 -11.90 8.81 -3.86
N SER A 79 -12.31 8.42 -2.64
CA SER A 79 -12.35 9.35 -1.49
C SER A 79 -10.96 9.66 -0.90
N LEU A 80 -9.93 8.92 -1.32
CA LEU A 80 -8.55 9.12 -0.88
C LEU A 80 -7.81 10.05 -1.85
N PRO A 81 -7.35 11.24 -1.41
CA PRO A 81 -6.56 12.12 -2.27
C PRO A 81 -5.13 11.62 -2.52
N ALA A 82 -4.68 10.64 -1.73
CA ALA A 82 -3.43 9.91 -1.92
C ALA A 82 -3.50 8.57 -1.17
N CYS A 83 -2.62 7.62 -1.50
CA CYS A 83 -2.59 6.26 -0.94
C CYS A 83 -3.81 5.40 -1.34
N GLU A 84 -4.47 5.73 -2.45
CA GLU A 84 -5.48 4.94 -3.11
C GLU A 84 -4.93 3.58 -3.59
N ASP A 85 -3.66 3.56 -4.00
CA ASP A 85 -2.93 2.34 -4.35
C ASP A 85 -2.68 1.45 -3.12
N TYR A 86 -2.26 2.03 -2.02
CA TYR A 86 -2.08 1.36 -0.73
C TYR A 86 -3.38 0.69 -0.27
N ASP A 87 -4.52 1.38 -0.34
CA ASP A 87 -5.83 0.82 -0.03
C ASP A 87 -6.18 -0.38 -0.92
N LEU A 88 -5.98 -0.25 -2.23
CA LEU A 88 -6.22 -1.32 -3.19
C LEU A 88 -5.36 -2.56 -2.92
N TRP A 89 -4.05 -2.38 -2.68
CA TRP A 89 -3.15 -3.49 -2.42
C TRP A 89 -3.47 -4.19 -1.10
N LEU A 90 -3.92 -3.47 -0.07
CA LEU A 90 -4.36 -4.10 1.17
C LEU A 90 -5.58 -5.00 0.96
N ARG A 91 -6.56 -4.55 0.17
CA ARG A 91 -7.76 -5.34 -0.15
C ARG A 91 -7.46 -6.57 -1.00
N ILE A 92 -6.52 -6.47 -1.94
CA ILE A 92 -6.11 -7.61 -2.77
C ILE A 92 -5.23 -8.59 -1.98
N CYS A 93 -4.15 -8.09 -1.37
CA CYS A 93 -3.16 -8.95 -0.71
C CYS A 93 -3.68 -9.62 0.56
N SER A 94 -4.78 -9.14 1.16
CA SER A 94 -5.44 -9.86 2.26
C SER A 94 -6.14 -11.15 1.80
N ARG A 95 -6.41 -11.29 0.50
CA ARG A 95 -7.22 -12.39 -0.06
C ARG A 95 -6.46 -13.23 -1.09
N TYR A 96 -5.54 -12.62 -1.83
CA TYR A 96 -4.85 -13.25 -2.95
C TYR A 96 -3.33 -13.08 -2.85
N PRO A 97 -2.55 -14.12 -3.17
CA PRO A 97 -1.12 -13.98 -3.36
C PRO A 97 -0.84 -13.21 -4.65
N VAL A 98 0.33 -12.59 -4.74
CA VAL A 98 0.74 -11.81 -5.93
C VAL A 98 1.97 -12.42 -6.59
N LEU A 99 1.98 -12.48 -7.92
CA LEU A 99 3.15 -12.94 -8.66
C LEU A 99 4.15 -11.78 -8.78
N TYR A 100 5.41 -12.05 -8.50
CA TYR A 100 6.47 -11.06 -8.60
C TYR A 100 7.49 -11.50 -9.65
N VAL A 101 7.71 -10.64 -10.64
CA VAL A 101 8.74 -10.79 -11.66
C VAL A 101 9.98 -10.02 -11.22
N GLU A 102 11.06 -10.73 -10.90
CA GLU A 102 12.36 -10.20 -10.47
C GLU A 102 13.16 -9.51 -11.60
N GLU A 103 12.47 -8.78 -12.46
CA GLU A 103 13.06 -8.01 -13.54
C GLU A 103 12.64 -6.54 -13.44
N PRO A 104 13.59 -5.59 -13.59
CA PRO A 104 13.29 -4.17 -13.59
C PRO A 104 12.63 -3.73 -14.91
N LEU A 105 11.31 -3.90 -15.02
CA LEU A 105 10.54 -3.67 -16.25
C LEU A 105 9.94 -2.26 -16.35
N LEU A 106 10.28 -1.36 -15.42
CA LEU A 106 9.90 0.04 -15.49
C LEU A 106 10.94 0.97 -14.84
N ARG A 107 10.85 2.25 -15.20
CA ARG A 107 11.53 3.37 -14.53
C ARG A 107 10.50 4.11 -13.69
N LYS A 108 10.76 4.26 -12.40
CA LYS A 108 9.96 5.04 -11.47
C LYS A 108 10.62 6.39 -11.24
N TYR A 109 9.93 7.43 -11.65
CA TYR A 109 10.41 8.80 -11.54
C TYR A 109 9.91 9.44 -10.24
N GLY A 110 10.78 10.21 -9.58
CA GLY A 110 10.46 10.94 -8.37
C GLY A 110 11.29 12.20 -8.22
N GLY A 111 10.92 13.04 -7.25
CA GLY A 111 11.57 14.32 -7.01
C GLY A 111 10.90 15.52 -7.70
N HIS A 112 9.87 15.27 -8.52
CA HIS A 112 9.02 16.32 -9.11
C HIS A 112 8.20 17.05 -8.04
N ASP A 113 7.76 18.28 -8.32
CA ASP A 113 7.06 19.15 -7.34
C ASP A 113 5.59 18.79 -7.17
N ASP A 114 5.00 18.18 -8.19
CA ASP A 114 3.65 17.61 -8.19
C ASP A 114 3.56 16.24 -7.50
N GLN A 115 4.69 15.71 -6.99
CA GLN A 115 4.69 14.43 -6.28
C GLN A 115 3.77 14.50 -5.06
N LEU A 116 2.79 13.59 -4.96
CA LEU A 116 1.78 13.59 -3.89
C LEU A 116 2.38 13.67 -2.47
N SER A 117 3.53 13.03 -2.24
CA SER A 117 4.22 13.08 -0.94
C SER A 117 4.81 14.44 -0.57
N LYS A 118 4.97 15.34 -1.56
CA LYS A 118 5.27 16.76 -1.34
C LYS A 118 3.98 17.59 -1.20
N GLN A 119 2.94 17.25 -1.96
CA GLN A 119 1.66 17.97 -1.95
C GLN A 119 0.84 17.75 -0.68
N HIS A 120 0.95 16.58 -0.06
CA HIS A 120 0.21 16.24 1.15
C HIS A 120 1.12 15.99 2.34
N TRP A 121 0.88 16.72 3.43
CA TRP A 121 1.54 16.43 4.70
C TRP A 121 1.05 15.09 5.25
N GLY A 122 1.98 14.23 5.70
CA GLY A 122 1.66 13.08 6.53
C GLY A 122 0.82 12.05 5.79
N MET A 123 1.44 11.30 4.88
CA MET A 123 0.77 10.23 4.13
C MET A 123 0.07 9.20 5.02
N ASP A 124 0.57 8.98 6.23
CA ASP A 124 -0.06 8.06 7.19
C ASP A 124 -1.48 8.49 7.58
N ARG A 125 -1.88 9.75 7.39
CA ARG A 125 -3.29 10.17 7.57
C ARG A 125 -4.23 9.42 6.63
N PHE A 126 -3.80 9.20 5.38
CA PHE A 126 -4.59 8.47 4.39
C PHE A 126 -4.47 6.95 4.57
N ARG A 127 -3.28 6.47 4.94
CA ARG A 127 -3.09 5.04 5.29
C ARG A 127 -3.92 4.64 6.51
N ILE A 128 -4.07 5.51 7.51
CA ILE A 128 -4.98 5.26 8.64
C ILE A 128 -6.41 5.11 8.17
N LYS A 129 -6.89 5.96 7.25
CA LYS A 129 -8.25 5.82 6.68
C LYS A 129 -8.41 4.45 5.99
N ALA A 130 -7.45 4.05 5.17
CA ALA A 130 -7.45 2.74 4.50
C ALA A 130 -7.44 1.57 5.51
N LEU A 131 -6.60 1.64 6.56
CA LEU A 131 -6.53 0.62 7.60
C LEU A 131 -7.84 0.51 8.41
N VAL A 132 -8.47 1.64 8.74
CA VAL A 132 -9.78 1.66 9.40
C VAL A 132 -10.86 1.06 8.51
N ALA A 133 -10.87 1.41 7.22
CA ALA A 133 -11.81 0.85 6.26
C ALA A 133 -11.63 -0.67 6.12
N LEU A 134 -10.38 -1.14 6.02
CA LEU A 134 -10.04 -2.56 5.95
C LEU A 134 -10.50 -3.34 7.19
N LEU A 135 -10.28 -2.79 8.39
CA LEU A 135 -10.75 -3.42 9.64
C LEU A 135 -12.27 -3.47 9.73
N ASN A 136 -12.96 -2.41 9.30
CA ASN A 136 -14.42 -2.37 9.31
C ASN A 136 -15.05 -3.22 8.21
N SER A 137 -14.28 -3.68 7.21
CA SER A 137 -14.83 -4.45 6.10
C SER A 137 -15.23 -5.88 6.49
N GLY A 138 -14.77 -6.38 7.65
CA GLY A 138 -15.05 -7.74 8.12
C GLY A 138 -14.39 -8.86 7.31
N ASN A 139 -13.51 -8.54 6.35
CA ASN A 139 -12.96 -9.51 5.40
C ASN A 139 -11.58 -10.07 5.81
N LEU A 140 -11.08 -9.69 6.99
CA LEU A 140 -9.78 -10.12 7.50
C LEU A 140 -9.93 -11.33 8.41
N CYS A 141 -9.03 -12.31 8.28
CA CYS A 141 -8.93 -13.35 9.30
C CYS A 141 -8.44 -12.77 10.64
N GLN A 142 -8.49 -13.56 11.72
CA GLN A 142 -8.09 -13.10 13.05
C GLN A 142 -6.64 -12.58 13.08
N GLN A 143 -5.70 -13.34 12.50
CA GLN A 143 -4.30 -12.93 12.42
C GLN A 143 -4.13 -11.62 11.64
N GLN A 144 -4.74 -11.52 10.46
CA GLN A 144 -4.70 -10.30 9.63
C GLN A 144 -5.29 -9.10 10.37
N SER A 145 -6.39 -9.28 11.09
CA SER A 145 -7.01 -8.24 11.91
C SER A 145 -6.07 -7.74 13.00
N GLN A 146 -5.39 -8.66 13.70
CA GLN A 146 -4.42 -8.31 14.75
C GLN A 146 -3.25 -7.49 14.23
N VAL A 147 -2.59 -7.94 13.16
CA VAL A 147 -1.45 -7.20 12.57
C VAL A 147 -1.87 -5.86 11.96
N THR A 148 -3.09 -5.79 11.41
CA THR A 148 -3.65 -4.54 10.88
C THR A 148 -3.93 -3.54 12.00
N ARG A 149 -4.51 -3.98 13.12
CA ARG A 149 -4.71 -3.14 14.33
C ARG A 149 -3.39 -2.65 14.89
N ALA A 150 -2.38 -3.51 15.01
CA ALA A 150 -1.06 -3.13 15.48
C ALA A 150 -0.43 -2.04 14.59
N MET A 151 -0.55 -2.18 13.26
CA MET A 151 -0.07 -1.14 12.33
C MET A 151 -0.86 0.16 12.44
N LEU A 152 -2.19 0.09 12.57
CA LEU A 152 -3.05 1.25 12.76
C LEU A 152 -2.65 2.03 14.03
N ILE A 153 -2.51 1.33 15.16
CA ILE A 153 -2.11 1.92 16.44
C ILE A 153 -0.76 2.61 16.30
N LYS A 154 0.25 1.91 15.75
CA LYS A 154 1.59 2.48 15.53
C LYS A 154 1.55 3.79 14.71
N LYS A 155 0.75 3.84 13.65
CA LYS A 155 0.60 5.05 12.82
C LYS A 155 -0.13 6.17 13.56
N CYS A 156 -1.16 5.84 14.33
CA CYS A 156 -1.88 6.80 15.17
C CYS A 156 -0.97 7.39 16.26
N GLU A 157 -0.10 6.59 16.90
CA GLU A 157 0.86 7.07 17.91
C GLU A 157 1.80 8.13 17.32
N ILE A 158 2.40 7.84 16.16
CA ILE A 158 3.31 8.77 15.46
C ILE A 158 2.60 10.10 15.17
N LEU A 159 1.36 10.05 14.67
CA LEU A 159 0.61 11.26 14.32
C LEU A 159 0.07 12.00 15.55
N THR A 160 -0.25 11.30 16.63
CA THR A 160 -0.64 11.91 17.92
C THR A 160 0.51 12.71 18.49
N GLN A 161 1.69 12.09 18.65
CA GLN A 161 2.90 12.76 19.14
C GLN A 161 3.29 13.95 18.25
N GLY A 162 3.17 13.78 16.93
CA GLY A 162 3.44 14.85 15.96
C GLY A 162 2.46 16.02 16.08
N ALA A 163 1.18 15.76 16.36
CA ALA A 163 0.15 16.75 16.54
C ALA A 163 0.31 17.52 17.87
N GLU A 164 0.57 16.82 18.97
CA GLU A 164 0.81 17.42 20.29
C GLU A 164 1.99 18.39 20.28
N LYS A 165 3.14 17.97 19.71
CA LYS A 165 4.32 18.83 19.55
C LYS A 165 4.07 20.12 18.76
N ARG A 166 2.99 20.17 17.98
CA ARG A 166 2.61 21.31 17.12
C ARG A 166 1.37 22.04 17.61
N GLY A 167 0.88 21.74 18.82
CA GLY A 167 -0.33 22.35 19.38
C GLY A 167 -1.64 21.98 18.67
N LYS A 168 -1.65 20.90 17.85
CA LYS A 168 -2.84 20.47 17.10
C LYS A 168 -3.73 19.53 17.91
N GLY A 169 -4.33 20.06 18.97
CA GLY A 169 -5.08 19.28 19.96
C GLY A 169 -6.23 18.43 19.38
N GLU A 170 -6.97 18.93 18.39
CA GLU A 170 -8.05 18.16 17.74
C GLU A 170 -7.54 16.94 16.98
N SER A 171 -6.43 17.08 16.24
CA SER A 171 -5.81 15.95 15.54
C SER A 171 -5.30 14.90 16.51
N ALA A 172 -4.68 15.32 17.62
CA ALA A 172 -4.21 14.41 18.66
C ALA A 172 -5.37 13.62 19.30
N ARG A 173 -6.49 14.30 19.60
CA ARG A 173 -7.71 13.65 20.11
C ARG A 173 -8.29 12.65 19.12
N TYR A 174 -8.30 12.99 17.83
CA TYR A 174 -8.80 12.10 16.78
C TYR A 174 -7.98 10.81 16.66
N TYR A 175 -6.66 10.89 16.60
CA TYR A 175 -5.83 9.67 16.52
C TYR A 175 -5.87 8.86 17.83
N THR A 176 -5.94 9.54 18.97
CA THR A 176 -6.14 8.88 20.28
C THR A 176 -7.47 8.13 20.34
N SER A 177 -8.56 8.69 19.82
CA SER A 177 -9.86 8.00 19.83
C SER A 177 -9.86 6.76 18.93
N LEU A 178 -9.18 6.81 17.77
CA LEU A 178 -8.97 5.63 16.93
C LEU A 178 -8.18 4.54 17.65
N MET A 179 -7.09 4.88 18.35
CA MET A 179 -6.33 3.90 19.11
C MET A 179 -7.20 3.21 20.16
N LYS A 180 -7.98 3.97 20.94
CA LYS A 180 -8.92 3.42 21.93
C LYS A 180 -9.96 2.50 21.29
N LYS A 181 -10.54 2.92 20.16
CA LYS A 181 -11.55 2.12 19.43
C LYS A 181 -11.00 0.77 18.98
N PHE A 182 -9.75 0.73 18.52
CA PHE A 182 -9.19 -0.48 17.91
C PHE A 182 -8.26 -1.28 18.83
N ALA A 183 -7.97 -0.81 20.05
CA ALA A 183 -7.17 -1.51 21.05
C ALA A 183 -7.85 -2.74 21.67
N ASN A 184 -9.20 -2.76 21.74
CA ASN A 184 -9.96 -3.90 22.27
C ASN A 184 -10.70 -4.63 21.14
N PRO A 185 -10.45 -5.93 20.92
CA PRO A 185 -11.19 -6.72 19.94
C PRO A 185 -12.57 -7.21 20.45
N ASP A 186 -12.86 -7.09 21.75
CA ASP A 186 -14.03 -7.70 22.43
C ASP A 186 -15.14 -6.69 22.81
N LEU A 187 -15.29 -5.59 22.07
CA LEU A 187 -16.41 -4.64 22.19
C LEU A 187 -17.17 -4.50 20.87
#